data_AF-A0AAW2P5L8-F1
#
_entry.id   AF-A0AAW2P5L8-F1
#
_cell.length_a   1.000
_cell.length_b   1.000
_cell.length_c   1.000
_cell.angle_alpha   90.00
_cell.angle_beta   90.00
_cell.angle_gamma   90.00
#
_symmetry.space_group_name_H-M   'P 1'
#
loop_
_entity.id
_entity.type
_entity.pdbx_description
1 polymer ?
#
loop_
_entity_poly.entity_id
_entity_poly.type
_entity_poly.pdbx_seq_one_letter_code
_entity_poly.pdbx_strand_id
1 'polypeptide(L)'
;MTGVVNKFFIASLCLLTTPIAVLYSFQSNLFPGSSGMSPEAMTLWSGIVAVISVNVVIGFYIYMAIKEPSGKHEPDPKFLADAKASMKQSSLDHAKQE
;
A
#
# COMPACT_ATOMS: atom_id res chain seq x y z
N MET A 1 7.56 11.51 -6.85
CA MET A 1 6.08 11.66 -6.79
C MET A 1 5.37 10.80 -7.85
N THR A 2 5.88 10.68 -9.08
CA THR A 2 5.24 9.92 -10.18
C THR A 2 4.91 8.46 -9.85
N GLY A 3 5.75 7.76 -9.07
CA GLY A 3 5.50 6.38 -8.66
C GLY A 3 4.26 6.21 -7.77
N VAL A 4 4.03 7.15 -6.85
CA VAL A 4 2.89 7.13 -5.91
C VAL A 4 1.58 7.42 -6.64
N VAL A 5 1.61 8.42 -7.54
CA VAL A 5 0.44 8.79 -8.38
C VAL A 5 0.03 7.63 -9.29
N ASN A 6 1.00 6.91 -9.88
CA ASN A 6 0.70 5.76 -10.72
C ASN A 6 0.08 4.60 -9.92
N LYS A 7 0.61 4.31 -8.72
CA LYS A 7 0.05 3.28 -7.82
C LYS A 7 -1.38 3.62 -7.37
N PHE A 8 -1.62 4.88 -7.04
CA PHE A 8 -2.96 5.36 -6.67
C PHE A 8 -3.92 5.25 -7.84
N PHE A 9 -3.50 5.66 -9.04
CA PHE A 9 -4.31 5.56 -10.25
C PHE A 9 -4.69 4.12 -10.58
N ILE A 10 -3.71 3.20 -10.55
CA ILE A 10 -3.94 1.76 -10.79
C ILE A 10 -4.88 1.18 -9.73
N ALA A 11 -4.67 1.49 -8.44
CA ALA A 11 -5.53 1.01 -7.38
C ALA A 11 -6.97 1.55 -7.50
N SER A 12 -7.12 2.81 -7.89
CA SER A 12 -8.43 3.45 -8.15
C SER A 12 -9.14 2.78 -9.33
N LEU A 13 -8.42 2.47 -10.40
CA LEU A 13 -8.95 1.74 -11.55
C LEU A 13 -9.35 0.30 -11.17
N CYS A 14 -8.52 -0.39 -10.40
CA CYS A 14 -8.82 -1.73 -9.89
C CYS A 14 -10.05 -1.71 -8.97
N LEU A 15 -10.18 -0.75 -8.07
CA LEU A 15 -11.35 -0.59 -7.20
C LEU A 15 -12.65 -0.43 -7.98
N LEU A 16 -12.61 0.30 -9.10
CA LEU A 16 -13.77 0.48 -9.97
C LEU A 16 -14.09 -0.76 -10.80
N THR A 17 -13.06 -1.36 -11.40
CA THR A 17 -13.22 -2.46 -12.38
C THR A 17 -13.45 -3.81 -11.72
N THR A 18 -12.90 -4.05 -10.52
CA THR A 18 -13.02 -5.31 -9.79
C THR A 18 -14.46 -5.74 -9.51
N PRO A 19 -15.33 -4.93 -8.89
CA PRO A 19 -16.71 -5.33 -8.64
C PRO A 19 -17.51 -5.55 -9.94
N ILE A 20 -17.26 -4.74 -10.98
CA ILE A 20 -17.89 -4.90 -12.30
C ILE A 20 -17.46 -6.23 -12.94
N ALA A 21 -16.17 -6.54 -12.89
CA ALA A 21 -15.61 -7.78 -13.42
C ALA A 21 -16.13 -9.01 -12.67
N VAL A 22 -16.26 -8.93 -11.34
CA VAL A 22 -16.86 -10.00 -10.53
C VAL A 22 -18.31 -10.22 -10.97
N LEU A 23 -19.14 -9.19 -11.04
CA LEU A 23 -20.53 -9.33 -11.49
C LEU A 23 -20.62 -9.93 -12.91
N TYR A 24 -19.81 -9.42 -13.84
CA TYR A 24 -19.77 -9.94 -15.20
C TYR A 24 -19.34 -11.41 -15.26
N SER A 25 -18.39 -11.83 -14.42
CA SER A 25 -17.90 -13.21 -14.38
C SER A 25 -18.95 -14.22 -13.92
N PHE A 26 -19.79 -13.84 -12.95
CA PHE A 26 -20.93 -14.65 -12.51
C PHE A 26 -22.03 -14.66 -13.58
N GLN A 27 -22.32 -13.52 -14.20
CA GLN A 27 -23.34 -13.41 -15.25
C GLN A 27 -22.99 -14.21 -16.53
N SER A 28 -21.70 -14.27 -16.89
CA SER A 28 -21.21 -14.99 -18.07
C SER A 28 -20.94 -16.48 -17.80
N ASN A 29 -21.28 -17.01 -16.61
CA ASN A 29 -21.01 -18.39 -16.20
C ASN A 29 -19.54 -18.81 -16.40
N LEU A 30 -18.59 -17.89 -16.21
CA LEU A 30 -17.16 -18.17 -16.34
C LEU A 30 -16.63 -19.15 -15.28
N PHE A 31 -17.41 -19.37 -14.21
CA PHE A 31 -17.12 -20.39 -13.22
C PHE A 31 -17.87 -21.69 -13.57
N PRO A 32 -17.18 -22.75 -14.04
CA PRO A 32 -17.79 -24.04 -14.28
C PRO A 32 -18.32 -24.59 -12.94
N GLY A 33 -19.62 -24.47 -12.71
CA GLY A 33 -20.28 -24.75 -11.42
C GLY A 33 -21.32 -23.70 -11.00
N SER A 34 -21.26 -22.46 -11.54
CA SER A 34 -22.25 -21.41 -11.25
C SER A 34 -23.58 -21.62 -11.98
N SER A 35 -23.59 -22.39 -13.07
CA SER A 35 -24.75 -22.63 -13.94
C SER A 35 -25.87 -23.43 -13.28
N GLY A 36 -25.58 -24.11 -12.16
CA GLY A 36 -26.57 -24.85 -11.37
C GLY A 36 -27.14 -24.06 -10.17
N MET A 37 -26.69 -22.83 -9.94
CA MET A 37 -27.14 -22.02 -8.80
C MET A 37 -28.42 -21.27 -9.16
N SER A 38 -29.34 -21.16 -8.18
CA SER A 38 -30.49 -20.25 -8.28
C SER A 38 -30.01 -18.81 -8.51
N PRO A 39 -30.70 -17.99 -9.33
CA PRO A 39 -30.36 -16.59 -9.60
C PRO A 39 -30.12 -15.75 -8.33
N GLU A 40 -30.90 -16.02 -7.28
CA GLU A 40 -30.77 -15.35 -5.99
C GLU A 40 -29.46 -15.70 -5.28
N ALA A 41 -29.08 -16.98 -5.30
CA ALA A 41 -27.82 -17.44 -4.73
C ALA A 41 -26.63 -16.88 -5.49
N MET A 42 -26.71 -16.82 -6.83
CA MET A 42 -25.66 -16.25 -7.67
C MET A 42 -25.43 -14.77 -7.35
N THR A 43 -26.51 -14.00 -7.14
CA THR A 43 -26.42 -12.58 -6.77
C THR A 43 -25.77 -12.42 -5.39
N LEU A 44 -26.21 -13.21 -4.41
CA LEU A 44 -25.67 -13.17 -3.05
C LEU A 44 -24.17 -13.49 -3.01
N TRP A 45 -23.76 -14.57 -3.69
CA TRP A 45 -22.37 -14.98 -3.78
C TRP A 45 -21.50 -13.98 -4.54
N SER A 46 -22.00 -13.42 -5.64
CA SER A 46 -21.28 -12.40 -6.39
C SER A 46 -21.03 -11.13 -5.54
N GLY A 47 -22.01 -10.71 -4.73
CA GLY A 47 -21.87 -9.61 -3.79
C GLY A 47 -20.81 -9.88 -2.71
N ILE A 48 -20.85 -11.07 -2.09
CA ILE A 48 -19.85 -11.48 -1.08
C ILE A 48 -18.44 -11.47 -1.67
N VAL A 49 -18.27 -12.06 -2.86
CA VAL A 49 -16.98 -12.12 -3.56
C VAL A 49 -16.50 -10.72 -3.95
N ALA A 50 -17.39 -9.85 -4.42
CA ALA A 50 -17.05 -8.47 -4.78
C ALA A 50 -16.52 -7.69 -3.57
N VAL A 51 -17.18 -7.79 -2.41
CA VAL A 51 -16.73 -7.12 -1.18
C VAL A 51 -15.36 -7.66 -0.74
N ILE A 52 -15.16 -8.98 -0.71
CA ILE A 52 -13.87 -9.58 -0.35
C ILE A 52 -12.78 -9.11 -1.31
N SER A 53 -13.05 -9.09 -2.61
CA SER A 53 -12.10 -8.70 -3.65
C SER A 53 -11.63 -7.26 -3.48
N VAL A 54 -12.55 -6.33 -3.19
CA VAL A 54 -12.24 -4.93 -2.89
C VAL A 54 -11.31 -4.81 -1.66
N ASN A 55 -11.58 -5.57 -0.59
CA ASN A 55 -10.74 -5.56 0.61
C ASN A 55 -9.31 -6.05 0.33
N VAL A 56 -9.16 -7.07 -0.52
CA VAL A 56 -7.84 -7.56 -0.94
C VAL A 56 -7.07 -6.49 -1.73
N VAL A 57 -7.72 -5.81 -2.68
CA VAL A 57 -7.11 -4.72 -3.47
C VAL A 57 -6.65 -3.58 -2.56
N ILE A 58 -7.47 -3.19 -1.58
CA ILE A 58 -7.13 -2.16 -0.59
C ILE A 58 -5.93 -2.60 0.27
N GLY A 59 -5.94 -3.82 0.80
CA GLY A 59 -4.84 -4.35 1.60
C GLY A 59 -3.52 -4.41 0.81
N PHE A 60 -3.58 -4.82 -0.45
CA PHE A 60 -2.42 -4.82 -1.35
C PHE A 60 -1.90 -3.40 -1.61
N TYR A 61 -2.79 -2.44 -1.82
CA TYR A 61 -2.42 -1.03 -1.98
C TYR A 61 -1.70 -0.48 -0.75
N ILE A 62 -2.24 -0.74 0.45
CA ILE A 62 -1.63 -0.32 1.72
C ILE A 62 -0.26 -0.97 1.90
N TYR A 63 -0.14 -2.27 1.61
CA TYR A 63 1.15 -2.97 1.66
C TYR A 63 2.18 -2.32 0.72
N MET A 64 1.79 -2.00 -0.51
CA MET A 64 2.65 -1.30 -1.47
C MET A 64 3.05 0.10 -1.01
N ALA A 65 2.17 0.79 -0.27
CA ALA A 65 2.45 2.11 0.30
C ALA A 65 3.46 2.03 1.44
N ILE A 66 3.35 1.02 2.32
CA ILE A 66 4.30 0.80 3.42
C ILE A 66 5.68 0.34 2.88
N LYS A 67 5.69 -0.39 1.78
CA LYS A 67 6.91 -0.95 1.17
C LYS A 67 7.64 0.04 0.27
N GLU A 68 7.09 1.22 0.01
CA GLU A 68 7.91 2.29 -0.57
C GLU A 68 9.04 2.61 0.42
N PRO A 69 10.31 2.62 -0.02
CA PRO A 69 11.39 3.06 0.83
C PRO A 69 11.08 4.52 1.14
N SER A 70 10.67 4.80 2.40
CA SER A 70 10.88 6.13 2.94
C SER A 70 12.38 6.32 2.79
N GLY A 71 12.78 7.08 1.78
CA GLY A 71 14.17 7.40 1.56
C GLY A 71 14.65 7.89 2.91
N LYS A 72 15.51 7.11 3.56
CA LYS A 72 16.22 7.56 4.75
C LYS A 72 16.75 8.91 4.32
N HIS A 73 16.19 9.97 4.87
CA HIS A 73 16.73 11.29 4.71
C HIS A 73 18.08 11.17 5.39
N GLU A 74 19.13 10.88 4.61
CA GLU A 74 20.48 10.87 5.13
C GLU A 74 20.68 12.27 5.69
N PRO A 75 20.89 12.41 7.01
CA PRO A 75 21.10 13.72 7.59
C PRO A 75 22.29 14.34 6.88
N ASP A 76 22.12 15.59 6.44
CA ASP A 76 23.11 16.31 5.65
C ASP A 76 24.51 16.09 6.25
N PRO A 77 25.49 15.57 5.46
CA PRO A 77 26.82 15.25 5.93
C PRO A 77 27.48 16.40 6.71
N LYS A 78 27.10 17.64 6.38
CA LYS A 78 27.57 18.84 7.06
C LYS A 78 27.06 18.93 8.50
N PHE A 79 25.78 18.64 8.74
CA PHE A 79 25.21 18.56 10.10
C PHE A 79 25.84 17.44 10.92
N LEU A 80 26.15 16.29 10.31
CA LEU A 80 26.84 15.20 11.01
C LEU A 80 28.28 15.59 11.40
N ALA A 81 28.99 16.32 10.54
CA ALA A 81 30.32 16.81 10.83
C ALA A 81 30.31 17.84 11.96
N ASP A 82 29.39 18.80 11.91
CA ASP A 82 29.25 19.87 12.91
C ASP A 82 28.81 19.31 14.28
N ALA A 83 27.87 18.36 14.30
CA ALA A 83 27.43 17.70 15.53
C ALA A 83 28.59 16.90 16.17
N LYS A 84 29.37 16.17 15.37
CA LYS A 84 30.55 15.44 15.88
C LYS A 84 31.64 16.38 16.39
N ALA A 85 31.85 17.53 15.74
CA ALA A 85 32.80 18.53 16.20
C ALA A 85 32.34 19.15 17.53
N SER A 86 31.06 19.49 17.65
CA SER A 86 30.46 20.05 18.87
C SER A 86 30.54 19.09 20.07
N MET A 87 30.26 17.79 19.86
CA MET A 87 30.41 16.77 20.91
C MET A 87 31.86 16.58 21.38
N LYS A 88 32.84 16.68 20.47
CA LYS A 88 34.26 16.62 20.84
C LYS A 88 34.68 17.83 21.66
N GLN A 89 34.22 19.02 21.25
CA GLN A 89 34.49 20.26 21.98
C GLN A 89 33.93 20.20 23.40
N SER A 90 32.67 19.76 23.57
CA SER A 90 32.05 19.66 24.90
C SER A 90 32.78 18.65 25.80
N SER A 91 33.23 17.51 25.26
CA SER A 91 34.01 16.52 26.03
C SER A 91 35.38 17.04 26.46
N LEU A 92 36.04 17.84 25.62
CA LEU A 92 37.34 18.45 25.92
C LEU A 92 37.22 19.58 26.94
N ASP A 93 36.18 20.40 26.83
CA ASP A 93 35.92 21.47 27.81
C ASP A 93 35.56 20.89 29.19
N HIS A 94 34.85 19.75 29.23
CA HIS A 94 34.56 19.03 30.47
C HIS A 94 35.81 18.38 31.09
N ALA A 95 36.73 17.86 30.27
CA ALA A 95 38.00 17.26 30.71
C ALA A 95 39.07 18.30 31.11
N LYS A 96 38.87 19.58 30.78
CA LYS A 96 39.77 20.69 31.14
C LYS A 96 39.31 21.42 32.42
N GLN A 97 38.12 21.11 32.91
CA GLN A 97 37.55 21.65 34.15
C GLN A 97 37.74 20.72 35.36
N GLU A 98 38.22 19.49 35.16
CA GLU A 98 38.80 18.62 36.20
C GLU A 98 40.32 18.82 36.30
#